data_AF-A0A9E4E742-F1
#
_entry.id   AF-A0A9E4E742-F1
#
_cell.length_a   1.000
_cell.length_b   1.000
_cell.length_c   1.000
_cell.angle_alpha   90.00
_cell.angle_beta   90.00
_cell.angle_gamma   90.00
#
_symmetry.space_group_name_H-M   'P 1'
#
loop_
_entity.id
_entity.type
_entity.pdbx_description
1 polymer ?
#
loop_
_entity_poly.entity_id
_entity_poly.type
_entity_poly.pdbx_seq_one_letter_code
_entity_poly.pdbx_strand_id
1 'polypeptide(L)'
;MDAIRYDLDGDGEADGDADLYAAAFPADPGEVVCSQGCKGYELTLPLDFHQADSYASGAVSAAWTGGTGWLPIGTRSKQFNATFDGNGHTISNLYIDRARSAVGLFGYAGDSSVVRATGLEGVEVYGGDYVGALVAVNRGVLRASHATGSVTGDDYVGGLVGLNSGPGRVLVSGPVGESRGAIHASYASVNVSGNLSVGGLAGRMTNFATVSASYANGAVSGGYGVGGLVGFSVNSIIGASYATGAVSGGENVGGLVGGTNGIIAA
;
A
#
# COMPACT_ATOMS: atom_id res chain seq x y z
N MET A 1 -8.97 -10.52 -17.97
CA MET A 1 -8.03 -9.91 -17.01
C MET A 1 -6.63 -10.28 -17.50
N ASP A 2 -6.23 -9.74 -18.64
CA ASP A 2 -5.02 -10.24 -19.33
C ASP A 2 -3.74 -9.58 -18.81
N ALA A 3 -3.91 -8.60 -17.92
CA ALA A 3 -2.87 -7.82 -17.27
C ALA A 3 -2.33 -8.45 -15.98
N ILE A 4 -2.90 -9.56 -15.48
CA ILE A 4 -2.46 -10.22 -14.25
C ILE A 4 -2.23 -11.71 -14.51
N ARG A 5 -1.03 -12.22 -14.20
CA ARG A 5 -0.73 -13.66 -14.22
C ARG A 5 -0.69 -14.23 -12.80
N TYR A 6 -1.17 -15.47 -12.61
CA TYR A 6 -1.33 -16.16 -11.33
C TYR A 6 -0.57 -17.49 -11.25
N ASP A 7 -0.17 -17.90 -10.03
CA ASP A 7 0.31 -19.26 -9.67
C ASP A 7 -0.40 -19.78 -8.39
N LEU A 8 -0.74 -21.08 -8.40
CA LEU A 8 -1.94 -21.74 -7.89
C LEU A 8 -2.19 -21.81 -6.36
N ASP A 9 -1.47 -21.05 -5.54
CA ASP A 9 -1.56 -21.18 -4.07
C ASP A 9 -1.67 -19.82 -3.32
N GLY A 10 -1.90 -18.72 -4.04
CA GLY A 10 -2.03 -17.36 -3.47
C GLY A 10 -3.47 -17.01 -3.10
N ASP A 11 -3.81 -17.04 -1.82
CA ASP A 11 -5.16 -16.86 -1.25
C ASP A 11 -5.68 -15.41 -1.24
N GLY A 12 -5.30 -14.61 -2.24
CA GLY A 12 -5.80 -13.26 -2.45
C GLY A 12 -7.26 -13.26 -2.92
N GLU A 13 -8.19 -13.68 -2.07
CA GLU A 13 -9.62 -13.51 -2.34
C GLU A 13 -9.99 -12.03 -2.25
N ALA A 14 -10.49 -11.47 -3.35
CA ALA A 14 -11.42 -10.35 -3.26
C ALA A 14 -12.72 -10.90 -2.66
N ASP A 15 -13.29 -10.21 -1.68
CA ASP A 15 -14.45 -10.64 -0.87
C ASP A 15 -15.75 -10.66 -1.70
N GLY A 16 -15.84 -11.61 -2.63
CA GLY A 16 -16.98 -11.88 -3.50
C GLY A 16 -16.84 -13.25 -4.12
N ASP A 17 -17.81 -14.11 -3.84
CA ASP A 17 -18.06 -15.49 -4.29
C ASP A 17 -16.96 -16.14 -5.17
N ALA A 18 -16.37 -17.23 -4.66
CA ALA A 18 -15.23 -17.95 -5.26
C ALA A 18 -15.47 -18.41 -6.71
N ASP A 19 -16.73 -18.46 -7.15
CA ASP A 19 -17.16 -18.96 -8.45
C ASP A 19 -17.02 -17.93 -9.60
N LEU A 20 -16.80 -16.63 -9.32
CA LEU A 20 -16.61 -15.61 -10.38
C LEU A 20 -15.16 -15.45 -10.83
N TYR A 21 -14.19 -15.99 -10.08
CA TYR A 21 -12.76 -15.85 -10.39
C TYR A 21 -12.27 -16.80 -11.50
N ALA A 22 -12.84 -18.00 -11.59
CA ALA A 22 -12.43 -19.02 -12.57
C ALA A 22 -12.76 -18.64 -14.03
N ALA A 23 -13.71 -17.73 -14.25
CA ALA A 23 -14.14 -17.30 -15.58
C ALA A 23 -13.25 -16.20 -16.20
N ALA A 24 -12.42 -15.52 -15.38
CA ALA A 24 -11.62 -14.37 -15.84
C ALA A 24 -10.22 -14.74 -16.35
N PHE A 25 -9.78 -16.00 -16.17
CA PHE A 25 -8.41 -16.46 -16.44
C PHE A 25 -8.34 -17.92 -16.95
N PRO A 26 -8.49 -18.16 -18.27
CA PRO A 26 -8.11 -19.45 -18.84
C PRO A 26 -6.59 -19.59 -18.84
N ALA A 27 -6.08 -20.71 -18.32
CA ALA A 27 -4.65 -21.00 -18.23
C ALA A 27 -3.95 -20.89 -19.59
N ASP A 28 -2.87 -20.11 -19.68
CA ASP A 28 -2.00 -20.04 -20.86
C ASP A 28 -0.69 -20.83 -20.61
N PRO A 29 -0.29 -21.78 -21.49
CA PRO A 29 0.76 -22.76 -21.23
C PRO A 29 2.14 -22.29 -21.72
N GLY A 30 2.62 -21.13 -21.22
CA GLY A 30 3.79 -20.44 -21.78
C GLY A 30 4.76 -19.83 -20.75
N GLU A 31 5.27 -20.66 -19.85
CA GLU A 31 6.58 -20.63 -19.19
C GLU A 31 7.20 -19.29 -18.70
N VAL A 32 7.10 -19.04 -17.39
CA VAL A 32 8.19 -18.53 -16.55
C VAL A 32 8.52 -19.64 -15.55
N VAL A 33 9.74 -20.19 -15.58
CA VAL A 33 10.16 -21.28 -14.71
C VAL A 33 10.45 -20.73 -13.31
N CYS A 34 9.42 -20.65 -12.45
CA CYS A 34 9.58 -20.51 -11.01
C CYS A 34 9.94 -21.88 -10.40
N SER A 35 11.22 -22.20 -10.38
CA SER A 35 11.72 -23.51 -9.89
C SER A 35 11.56 -23.74 -8.38
N GLN A 36 11.04 -22.76 -7.61
CA GLN A 36 10.74 -22.89 -6.17
C GLN A 36 9.48 -22.13 -5.69
N GLY A 37 8.32 -22.36 -6.31
CA GLY A 37 7.01 -22.07 -5.67
C GLY A 37 6.65 -20.59 -5.47
N CYS A 38 6.48 -19.85 -6.57
CA CYS A 38 6.11 -18.44 -6.54
C CYS A 38 4.61 -18.26 -6.25
N LYS A 39 4.19 -18.22 -4.98
CA LYS A 39 2.81 -17.84 -4.63
C LYS A 39 2.60 -16.34 -4.86
N GLY A 40 1.75 -15.94 -5.81
CA GLY A 40 1.52 -14.52 -6.06
C GLY A 40 0.87 -14.14 -7.38
N TYR A 41 0.91 -12.83 -7.63
CA TYR A 41 0.39 -12.14 -8.81
C TYR A 41 1.48 -11.26 -9.40
N GLU A 42 1.55 -11.19 -10.72
CA GLU A 42 2.36 -10.20 -11.43
C GLU A 42 1.53 -9.40 -12.43
N LEU A 43 1.85 -8.13 -12.60
CA LEU A 43 1.36 -7.37 -13.75
C LEU A 43 2.12 -7.79 -15.01
N THR A 44 1.40 -8.06 -16.08
CA THR A 44 1.96 -8.37 -17.41
C THR A 44 1.82 -7.21 -18.38
N LEU A 45 0.95 -6.24 -18.04
CA LEU A 45 0.64 -5.03 -18.78
C LEU A 45 0.20 -3.93 -17.79
N PRO A 46 0.22 -2.63 -18.16
CA PRO A 46 -0.40 -1.58 -17.37
C PRO A 46 -1.90 -1.81 -17.18
N LEU A 47 -2.43 -1.45 -16.00
CA LEU A 47 -3.85 -1.53 -15.66
C LEU A 47 -4.42 -0.13 -15.48
N ASP A 48 -5.47 0.22 -16.22
CA ASP A 48 -6.12 1.54 -16.14
C ASP A 48 -7.59 1.38 -15.76
N PHE A 49 -7.99 1.92 -14.60
CA PHE A 49 -9.38 1.83 -14.10
C PHE A 49 -10.38 2.73 -14.83
N HIS A 50 -9.94 3.61 -15.73
CA HIS A 50 -10.83 4.47 -16.53
C HIS A 50 -11.09 3.97 -17.96
N GLN A 51 -10.31 3.00 -18.47
CA GLN A 51 -10.53 2.47 -19.82
C GLN A 51 -11.49 1.28 -19.82
N ALA A 52 -12.28 1.18 -20.89
CA ALA A 52 -13.29 0.13 -21.06
C ALA A 52 -12.69 -1.24 -21.44
N ASP A 53 -11.44 -1.27 -21.89
CA ASP A 53 -10.73 -2.43 -22.47
C ASP A 53 -9.73 -3.09 -21.51
N SER A 54 -9.28 -2.42 -20.46
CA SER A 54 -8.48 -2.99 -19.36
C SER A 54 -9.22 -4.10 -18.56
N TYR A 55 -10.51 -4.29 -18.83
CA TYR A 55 -11.39 -5.30 -18.22
C TYR A 55 -12.10 -6.18 -19.27
N ALA A 56 -11.51 -6.38 -20.46
CA ALA A 56 -12.13 -7.03 -21.61
C ALA A 56 -12.51 -8.52 -21.41
N SER A 57 -13.57 -8.78 -20.65
CA SER A 57 -14.48 -9.91 -20.85
C SER A 57 -15.95 -9.59 -20.53
N GLY A 58 -16.32 -8.31 -20.40
CA GLY A 58 -17.71 -7.90 -20.59
C GLY A 58 -18.62 -7.92 -19.35
N ALA A 59 -18.11 -7.52 -18.19
CA ALA A 59 -18.95 -7.07 -17.08
C ALA A 59 -18.20 -6.04 -16.22
N VAL A 60 -18.09 -4.79 -16.69
CA VAL A 60 -17.86 -3.69 -15.75
C VAL A 60 -19.15 -3.60 -14.93
N SER A 61 -19.12 -4.11 -13.69
CA SER A 61 -20.23 -3.82 -12.80
C SER A 61 -20.21 -2.30 -12.56
N ALA A 62 -21.36 -1.65 -12.68
CA ALA A 62 -21.52 -0.23 -12.37
C ALA A 62 -21.11 0.13 -10.93
N ALA A 63 -20.76 -0.85 -10.07
CA ALA A 63 -20.28 -0.63 -8.72
C ALA A 63 -18.86 -0.05 -8.66
N TRP A 64 -18.02 -0.23 -9.69
CA TRP A 64 -16.63 0.27 -9.70
C TRP A 64 -16.50 1.69 -10.30
N THR A 65 -17.49 2.13 -11.07
CA THR A 65 -17.55 3.48 -11.69
C THR A 65 -18.75 4.32 -11.22
N GLY A 66 -19.66 3.77 -10.42
CA GLY A 66 -20.84 4.44 -9.88
C GLY A 66 -21.15 4.11 -8.42
N GLY A 67 -20.16 3.58 -7.68
CA GLY A 67 -20.27 3.18 -6.28
C GLY A 67 -19.05 3.58 -5.45
N THR A 68 -18.74 2.78 -4.42
CA THR A 68 -17.64 3.03 -3.48
C THR A 68 -16.24 2.66 -4.02
N GLY A 69 -16.14 2.43 -5.33
CA GLY A 69 -14.89 2.09 -5.98
C GLY A 69 -14.28 0.76 -5.50
N TRP A 70 -12.96 0.72 -5.43
CA TRP A 70 -12.23 -0.52 -5.27
C TRP A 70 -12.41 -1.21 -3.93
N LEU A 71 -12.60 -2.53 -3.93
CA LEU A 71 -12.67 -3.35 -2.72
C LEU A 71 -11.26 -3.83 -2.35
N PRO A 72 -10.70 -3.39 -1.20
CA PRO A 72 -9.32 -3.72 -0.83
C PRO A 72 -9.05 -5.23 -0.76
N ILE A 73 -7.88 -5.65 -1.24
CA ILE A 73 -7.41 -7.03 -1.14
C ILE A 73 -6.95 -7.31 0.28
N GLY A 74 -7.41 -8.43 0.85
CA GLY A 74 -7.00 -8.88 2.17
C GLY A 74 -7.76 -8.17 3.30
N THR A 75 -8.24 -8.97 4.24
CA THR A 75 -8.96 -8.54 5.43
C THR A 75 -8.14 -8.84 6.69
N ARG A 76 -8.61 -8.37 7.85
CA ARG A 76 -7.96 -8.67 9.13
C ARG A 76 -7.84 -10.17 9.40
N SER A 77 -8.85 -10.96 9.01
CA SER A 77 -8.92 -12.42 9.20
C SER A 77 -8.25 -13.20 8.07
N LYS A 78 -8.27 -12.67 6.83
CA LYS A 78 -7.67 -13.29 5.65
C LYS A 78 -6.75 -12.29 4.97
N GLN A 79 -5.54 -12.16 5.53
CA GLN A 79 -4.55 -11.19 5.08
C GLN A 79 -3.93 -11.66 3.78
N PHE A 80 -3.55 -10.72 2.90
CA PHE A 80 -2.75 -11.05 1.72
C PHE A 80 -1.39 -11.60 2.16
N ASN A 81 -1.06 -12.84 1.81
CA ASN A 81 0.19 -13.51 2.19
C ASN A 81 0.89 -14.12 0.97
N ALA A 82 0.94 -13.36 -0.12
CA ALA A 82 1.59 -13.75 -1.37
C ALA A 82 2.50 -12.63 -1.89
N THR A 83 3.14 -12.87 -3.03
CA THR A 83 3.86 -11.81 -3.76
C THR A 83 2.90 -11.06 -4.69
N PHE A 84 2.97 -9.73 -4.71
CA PHE A 84 2.41 -8.91 -5.78
C PHE A 84 3.58 -8.17 -6.44
N ASP A 85 3.86 -8.49 -7.71
CA ASP A 85 4.92 -7.84 -8.48
C ASP A 85 4.30 -6.95 -9.56
N GLY A 86 4.51 -5.64 -9.46
CA GLY A 86 4.06 -4.73 -10.52
C GLY A 86 4.90 -4.83 -11.79
N ASN A 87 6.07 -5.50 -11.75
CA ASN A 87 6.89 -5.83 -12.93
C ASN A 87 7.21 -4.62 -13.84
N GLY A 88 7.30 -3.42 -13.26
CA GLY A 88 7.53 -2.18 -14.00
C GLY A 88 6.28 -1.58 -14.66
N HIS A 89 5.11 -2.20 -14.51
CA HIS A 89 3.82 -1.67 -14.93
C HIS A 89 3.13 -0.88 -13.81
N THR A 90 2.17 -0.05 -14.21
CA THR A 90 1.41 0.82 -13.31
C THR A 90 -0.05 0.41 -13.25
N ILE A 91 -0.68 0.79 -12.14
CA ILE A 91 -2.14 0.76 -11.94
C ILE A 91 -2.60 2.21 -11.85
N SER A 92 -3.35 2.67 -12.83
CA SER A 92 -3.77 4.07 -12.93
C SER A 92 -5.25 4.23 -12.62
N ASN A 93 -5.62 5.42 -12.12
CA ASN A 93 -7.00 5.84 -11.89
C ASN A 93 -7.78 4.99 -10.88
N LEU A 94 -7.08 4.43 -9.90
CA LEU A 94 -7.71 3.68 -8.81
C LEU A 94 -8.55 4.62 -7.93
N TYR A 95 -9.87 4.42 -7.94
CA TYR A 95 -10.81 5.12 -7.07
C TYR A 95 -11.28 4.21 -5.93
N ILE A 96 -11.23 4.69 -4.68
CA ILE A 96 -11.82 4.03 -3.52
C ILE A 96 -12.53 5.07 -2.67
N ASP A 97 -13.81 4.88 -2.39
CA ASP A 97 -14.57 5.75 -1.48
C ASP A 97 -15.40 4.90 -0.52
N ARG A 98 -14.75 4.46 0.56
CA ARG A 98 -15.35 3.54 1.53
C ARG A 98 -15.17 4.10 2.93
N ALA A 99 -16.25 4.58 3.53
CA ALA A 99 -16.31 5.03 4.93
C ALA A 99 -16.13 3.87 5.95
N ARG A 100 -14.98 3.18 5.87
CA ARG A 100 -14.56 2.08 6.74
C ARG A 100 -13.06 2.16 6.97
N SER A 101 -12.58 1.40 7.95
CA SER A 101 -11.15 1.27 8.19
C SER A 101 -10.49 0.27 7.22
N ALA A 102 -9.17 0.37 7.11
CA ALA A 102 -8.29 -0.46 6.29
C ALA A 102 -8.57 -0.36 4.79
N VAL A 103 -8.34 0.84 4.26
CA VAL A 103 -8.60 1.20 2.85
C VAL A 103 -7.30 1.45 2.09
N GLY A 104 -7.18 0.79 0.93
CA GLY A 104 -6.08 0.88 -0.03
C GLY A 104 -6.26 -0.18 -1.13
N LEU A 105 -5.29 -0.31 -2.05
CA LEU A 105 -5.28 -1.46 -2.97
C LEU A 105 -5.32 -2.77 -2.17
N PHE A 106 -4.49 -2.85 -1.12
CA PHE A 106 -4.53 -3.89 -0.09
C PHE A 106 -5.04 -3.33 1.24
N GLY A 107 -6.05 -3.98 1.82
CA GLY A 107 -6.54 -3.67 3.16
C GLY A 107 -5.54 -4.15 4.22
N TYR A 108 -5.16 -5.42 4.14
CA TYR A 108 -4.20 -6.04 5.06
C TYR A 108 -3.17 -6.89 4.30
N ALA A 109 -1.92 -6.46 4.34
CA ALA A 109 -0.77 -7.23 3.86
C ALA A 109 -0.10 -7.92 5.05
N GLY A 110 -0.15 -9.24 5.05
CA GLY A 110 0.29 -10.10 6.14
C GLY A 110 1.80 -10.29 6.19
N ASP A 111 2.24 -11.11 7.13
CA ASP A 111 3.65 -11.32 7.44
C ASP A 111 4.48 -11.92 6.29
N SER A 112 3.84 -12.70 5.42
CA SER A 112 4.47 -13.32 4.25
C SER A 112 4.27 -12.50 2.97
N SER A 113 3.61 -11.35 3.06
CA SER A 113 3.37 -10.52 1.87
C SER A 113 4.64 -9.87 1.36
N VAL A 114 4.76 -9.85 0.05
CA VAL A 114 5.80 -9.11 -0.67
C VAL A 114 5.14 -8.30 -1.77
N VAL A 115 4.96 -7.01 -1.55
CA VAL A 115 4.46 -6.09 -2.59
C VAL A 115 5.67 -5.34 -3.15
N ARG A 116 5.93 -5.49 -4.44
CA ARG A 116 7.11 -4.90 -5.08
C ARG A 116 6.85 -4.32 -6.45
N ALA A 117 7.68 -3.35 -6.84
CA ALA A 117 7.68 -2.76 -8.18
C ALA A 117 6.28 -2.26 -8.63
N THR A 118 5.44 -1.85 -7.68
CA THR A 118 4.05 -1.48 -7.93
C THR A 118 3.91 0.03 -7.93
N GLY A 119 3.52 0.60 -9.07
CA GLY A 119 3.22 2.02 -9.21
C GLY A 119 1.72 2.27 -9.27
N LEU A 120 1.19 3.11 -8.37
CA LEU A 120 -0.17 3.63 -8.45
C LEU A 120 -0.16 5.06 -8.97
N GLU A 121 -0.91 5.34 -10.04
CA GLU A 121 -0.91 6.65 -10.69
C GLU A 121 -2.29 7.30 -10.66
N GLY A 122 -2.37 8.53 -10.13
CA GLY A 122 -3.62 9.30 -10.11
C GLY A 122 -4.71 8.64 -9.26
N VAL A 123 -4.36 8.14 -8.07
CA VAL A 123 -5.35 7.52 -7.17
C VAL A 123 -6.21 8.56 -6.47
N GLU A 124 -7.43 8.17 -6.13
CA GLU A 124 -8.35 8.91 -5.27
C GLU A 124 -8.88 7.95 -4.21
N VAL A 125 -8.40 8.11 -2.97
CA VAL A 125 -8.72 7.20 -1.86
C VAL A 125 -9.36 7.97 -0.72
N TYR A 126 -10.57 7.57 -0.35
CA TYR A 126 -11.32 8.06 0.80
C TYR A 126 -11.65 6.89 1.73
N GLY A 127 -11.21 6.99 2.99
CA GLY A 127 -11.38 5.97 4.02
C GLY A 127 -11.69 6.53 5.41
N GLY A 128 -11.89 5.65 6.38
CA GLY A 128 -11.89 6.00 7.81
C GLY A 128 -10.48 5.87 8.39
N ASP A 129 -10.25 4.89 9.27
CA ASP A 129 -8.93 4.64 9.85
C ASP A 129 -8.05 3.71 9.01
N TYR A 130 -6.72 3.79 9.17
CA TYR A 130 -5.74 2.96 8.46
C TYR A 130 -5.92 3.09 6.94
N VAL A 131 -5.56 4.26 6.41
CA VAL A 131 -5.73 4.57 4.99
C VAL A 131 -4.37 4.74 4.35
N GLY A 132 -4.14 3.99 3.27
CA GLY A 132 -2.95 4.13 2.43
C GLY A 132 -3.30 3.83 0.99
N ALA A 133 -2.69 4.53 0.02
CA ALA A 133 -2.98 4.27 -1.39
C ALA A 133 -2.75 2.81 -1.76
N LEU A 134 -1.59 2.27 -1.36
CA LEU A 134 -1.17 0.92 -1.72
C LEU A 134 -1.52 -0.11 -0.65
N VAL A 135 -1.16 0.13 0.61
CA VAL A 135 -1.45 -0.81 1.71
C VAL A 135 -1.99 -0.07 2.91
N ALA A 136 -3.20 -0.40 3.36
CA ALA A 136 -3.73 0.16 4.60
C ALA A 136 -2.94 -0.30 5.84
N VAL A 137 -2.76 -1.62 6.00
CA VAL A 137 -1.98 -2.21 7.10
C VAL A 137 -0.91 -3.13 6.55
N ASN A 138 0.36 -2.74 6.68
CA ASN A 138 1.51 -3.53 6.24
C ASN A 138 2.18 -4.26 7.41
N ARG A 139 2.36 -5.57 7.26
CA ARG A 139 3.23 -6.42 8.12
C ARG A 139 4.31 -7.18 7.35
N GLY A 140 4.22 -7.20 6.02
CA GLY A 140 5.20 -7.83 5.15
C GLY A 140 6.22 -6.83 4.62
N VAL A 141 6.67 -7.06 3.39
CA VAL A 141 7.69 -6.24 2.74
C VAL A 141 7.05 -5.44 1.61
N LEU A 142 7.24 -4.12 1.65
CA LEU A 142 6.90 -3.20 0.58
C LEU A 142 8.18 -2.60 -0.01
N ARG A 143 8.45 -2.81 -1.30
CA ARG A 143 9.69 -2.29 -1.92
C ARG A 143 9.54 -1.79 -3.34
N ALA A 144 10.32 -0.77 -3.71
CA ALA A 144 10.32 -0.23 -5.07
C ALA A 144 8.92 0.15 -5.57
N SER A 145 8.06 0.62 -4.66
CA SER A 145 6.65 0.92 -4.97
C SER A 145 6.35 2.40 -4.75
N HIS A 146 5.33 2.90 -5.44
CA HIS A 146 4.98 4.30 -5.33
C HIS A 146 3.49 4.57 -5.56
N ALA A 147 3.08 5.77 -5.14
CA ALA A 147 1.74 6.29 -5.40
C ALA A 147 1.78 7.78 -5.76
N THR A 148 0.86 8.20 -6.63
CA THR A 148 0.53 9.61 -6.90
C THR A 148 -0.98 9.80 -6.81
N GLY A 149 -1.43 11.03 -6.50
CA GLY A 149 -2.86 11.35 -6.39
C GLY A 149 -3.24 11.92 -5.01
N SER A 150 -4.36 11.47 -4.45
CA SER A 150 -4.86 11.93 -3.16
C SER A 150 -5.32 10.79 -2.25
N VAL A 151 -5.05 10.94 -0.96
CA VAL A 151 -5.50 10.02 0.10
C VAL A 151 -6.09 10.84 1.24
N THR A 152 -7.35 10.56 1.57
CA THR A 152 -8.09 11.17 2.66
C THR A 152 -8.58 10.10 3.63
N GLY A 153 -8.38 10.31 4.93
CA GLY A 153 -8.90 9.43 5.98
C GLY A 153 -9.09 10.16 7.30
N ASP A 154 -9.30 9.39 8.38
CA ASP A 154 -9.41 9.90 9.74
C ASP A 154 -8.09 9.64 10.50
N ASP A 155 -7.88 8.43 11.02
CA ASP A 155 -6.69 8.10 11.80
C ASP A 155 -5.72 7.18 11.03
N TYR A 156 -4.42 7.39 11.22
CA TYR A 156 -3.35 6.60 10.60
C TYR A 156 -3.41 6.65 9.06
N VAL A 157 -3.23 7.84 8.53
CA VAL A 157 -3.33 8.11 7.10
C VAL A 157 -1.94 8.33 6.51
N GLY A 158 -1.58 7.52 5.52
CA GLY A 158 -0.30 7.62 4.81
C GLY A 158 -0.49 7.69 3.30
N GLY A 159 0.38 8.41 2.59
CA GLY A 159 0.30 8.45 1.13
C GLY A 159 0.51 7.08 0.48
N LEU A 160 1.36 6.22 1.06
CA LEU A 160 1.57 4.86 0.57
C LEU A 160 1.00 3.80 1.53
N VAL A 161 1.25 3.98 2.84
CA VAL A 161 0.86 3.02 3.88
C VAL A 161 0.17 3.68 5.07
N GLY A 162 -1.01 3.20 5.48
CA GLY A 162 -1.67 3.73 6.70
C GLY A 162 -0.91 3.39 7.98
N LEU A 163 -0.83 2.09 8.29
CA LEU A 163 -0.07 1.54 9.42
C LEU A 163 1.00 0.57 8.92
N ASN A 164 2.25 0.83 9.26
CA ASN A 164 3.37 -0.08 9.06
C ASN A 164 3.78 -0.72 10.39
N SER A 165 3.71 -2.05 10.49
CA SER A 165 4.06 -2.80 11.69
C SER A 165 5.16 -3.81 11.42
N GLY A 166 6.26 -3.71 12.14
CA GLY A 166 7.33 -4.72 12.13
C GLY A 166 6.96 -6.01 12.87
N PRO A 167 7.92 -6.94 12.99
CA PRO A 167 7.70 -8.29 13.51
C PRO A 167 7.56 -8.36 15.04
N GLY A 168 7.57 -7.22 15.74
CA GLY A 168 7.42 -7.17 17.21
C GLY A 168 8.68 -7.59 17.99
N ARG A 169 9.78 -7.92 17.30
CA ARG A 169 11.10 -8.20 17.88
C ARG A 169 12.19 -7.67 16.97
N VAL A 170 13.32 -7.27 17.53
CA VAL A 170 14.50 -6.88 16.74
C VAL A 170 15.03 -8.11 16.02
N LEU A 171 14.95 -8.12 14.69
CA LEU A 171 15.67 -9.09 13.88
C LEU A 171 17.11 -8.58 13.77
N VAL A 172 18.02 -9.12 14.59
CA VAL A 172 19.43 -8.69 14.64
C VAL A 172 20.25 -9.20 13.45
N SER A 173 19.60 -9.87 12.49
CA SER A 173 20.23 -10.51 11.35
C SER A 173 19.31 -10.46 10.13
N GLY A 174 19.58 -9.53 9.21
CA GLY A 174 18.90 -9.42 7.91
C GLY A 174 19.28 -8.14 7.18
N PRO A 175 19.31 -8.12 5.83
CA PRO A 175 19.47 -6.89 5.07
C PRO A 175 18.37 -5.88 5.42
N VAL A 176 18.74 -4.60 5.55
CA VAL A 176 17.77 -3.50 5.69
C VAL A 176 16.86 -3.52 4.46
N GLY A 177 15.53 -3.54 4.66
CA GLY A 177 14.57 -3.58 3.56
C GLY A 177 14.04 -4.97 3.17
N GLU A 178 14.58 -6.05 3.74
CA GLU A 178 14.09 -7.42 3.52
C GLU A 178 13.39 -8.03 4.75
N SER A 179 13.33 -7.28 5.84
CA SER A 179 12.66 -7.69 7.07
C SER A 179 11.16 -7.37 7.03
N ARG A 180 10.35 -8.15 7.74
CA ARG A 180 8.91 -7.89 7.92
C ARG A 180 8.65 -6.46 8.43
N GLY A 181 7.59 -5.83 7.93
CA GLY A 181 7.27 -4.42 8.20
C GLY A 181 8.27 -3.41 7.62
N ALA A 182 8.98 -3.79 6.54
CA ALA A 182 9.86 -2.89 5.82
C ALA A 182 9.13 -2.15 4.69
N ILE A 183 9.39 -0.85 4.60
CA ILE A 183 9.16 -0.03 3.42
C ILE A 183 10.53 0.41 2.91
N HIS A 184 10.88 0.02 1.69
CA HIS A 184 12.21 0.27 1.13
C HIS A 184 12.14 0.80 -0.30
N ALA A 185 13.01 1.76 -0.63
CA ALA A 185 13.13 2.29 -2.00
C ALA A 185 11.77 2.73 -2.59
N SER A 186 10.89 3.31 -1.77
CA SER A 186 9.50 3.59 -2.13
C SER A 186 9.18 5.08 -1.97
N TYR A 187 8.19 5.58 -2.68
CA TYR A 187 7.86 7.01 -2.59
C TYR A 187 6.37 7.33 -2.71
N ALA A 188 5.98 8.50 -2.18
CA ALA A 188 4.64 9.00 -2.28
C ALA A 188 4.63 10.46 -2.75
N SER A 189 4.04 10.68 -3.93
CA SER A 189 3.67 12.00 -4.45
C SER A 189 2.16 12.20 -4.34
N VAL A 190 1.67 12.00 -3.13
CA VAL A 190 0.24 11.97 -2.78
C VAL A 190 -0.08 13.13 -1.86
N ASN A 191 -1.16 13.85 -2.14
CA ASN A 191 -1.72 14.80 -1.18
C ASN A 191 -2.48 14.02 -0.11
N VAL A 192 -2.04 14.14 1.14
CA VAL A 192 -2.55 13.36 2.28
C VAL A 192 -3.32 14.27 3.22
N SER A 193 -4.56 13.90 3.55
CA SER A 193 -5.38 14.60 4.55
C SER A 193 -5.91 13.62 5.59
N GLY A 194 -5.81 13.97 6.87
CA GLY A 194 -6.46 13.21 7.94
C GLY A 194 -6.58 13.97 9.26
N ASN A 195 -6.80 13.24 10.35
CA ASN A 195 -6.93 13.80 11.70
C ASN A 195 -5.74 13.39 12.59
N LEU A 196 -5.56 12.11 12.87
CA LEU A 196 -4.52 11.61 13.78
C LEU A 196 -3.42 10.83 13.04
N SER A 197 -2.15 11.12 13.33
CA SER A 197 -0.99 10.41 12.78
C SER A 197 -1.03 10.37 11.24
N VAL A 198 -0.80 11.54 10.64
CA VAL A 198 -0.86 11.74 9.19
C VAL A 198 0.55 11.89 8.64
N GLY A 199 0.93 11.05 7.67
CA GLY A 199 2.27 11.06 7.08
C GLY A 199 2.26 11.05 5.56
N GLY A 200 3.22 11.73 4.93
CA GLY A 200 3.31 11.73 3.47
C GLY A 200 3.56 10.34 2.87
N LEU A 201 4.38 9.50 3.51
CA LEU A 201 4.61 8.11 3.12
C LEU A 201 3.81 7.13 3.99
N ALA A 202 3.93 7.26 5.32
CA ALA A 202 3.29 6.36 6.27
C ALA A 202 2.59 7.10 7.41
N GLY A 203 1.33 6.74 7.74
CA GLY A 203 0.60 7.37 8.84
C GLY A 203 1.22 7.05 10.20
N ARG A 204 1.37 5.76 10.51
CA ARG A 204 2.00 5.29 11.75
C ARG A 204 2.96 4.13 11.55
N MET A 205 4.05 4.13 12.31
CA MET A 205 5.01 3.04 12.39
C MET A 205 5.08 2.45 13.80
N THR A 206 5.16 1.11 13.91
CA THR A 206 5.26 0.41 15.20
C THR A 206 6.05 -0.90 15.11
N ASN A 207 6.41 -1.49 16.26
CA ASN A 207 6.89 -2.87 16.39
C ASN A 207 8.19 -3.18 15.62
N PHE A 208 9.15 -2.27 15.65
CA PHE A 208 10.41 -2.36 14.90
C PHE A 208 10.21 -2.34 13.38
N ALA A 209 9.15 -1.65 12.91
CA ALA A 209 8.98 -1.33 11.51
C ALA A 209 10.16 -0.49 10.98
N THR A 210 10.44 -0.62 9.69
CA THR A 210 11.54 0.12 9.05
C THR A 210 11.05 0.88 7.82
N VAL A 211 11.56 2.10 7.65
CA VAL A 211 11.46 2.90 6.42
C VAL A 211 12.88 3.26 6.00
N SER A 212 13.25 2.95 4.76
CA SER A 212 14.59 3.23 4.24
C SER A 212 14.60 3.61 2.76
N ALA A 213 15.55 4.46 2.36
CA ALA A 213 15.72 4.89 0.97
C ALA A 213 14.41 5.41 0.33
N SER A 214 13.55 6.05 1.11
CA SER A 214 12.19 6.38 0.71
C SER A 214 11.90 7.87 0.85
N TYR A 215 10.91 8.38 0.12
CA TYR A 215 10.59 9.81 0.21
C TYR A 215 9.12 10.14 0.01
N ALA A 216 8.72 11.33 0.47
CA ALA A 216 7.40 11.90 0.21
C ALA A 216 7.50 13.38 -0.17
N ASN A 217 6.76 13.80 -1.19
CA ASN A 217 6.79 15.18 -1.68
C ASN A 217 5.39 15.80 -1.90
N GLY A 218 4.32 15.05 -1.69
CA GLY A 218 2.96 15.60 -1.68
C GLY A 218 2.65 16.38 -0.40
N ALA A 219 1.63 17.24 -0.45
CA ALA A 219 1.24 18.04 0.71
C ALA A 219 0.57 17.16 1.78
N VAL A 220 0.85 17.43 3.05
CA VAL A 220 0.31 16.67 4.19
C VAL A 220 -0.44 17.61 5.12
N SER A 221 -1.73 17.33 5.36
CA SER A 221 -2.57 18.08 6.30
C SER A 221 -3.17 17.17 7.36
N GLY A 222 -3.07 17.55 8.64
CA GLY A 222 -3.65 16.77 9.73
C GLY A 222 -3.98 17.55 11.01
N GLY A 223 -4.63 16.91 11.97
CA GLY A 223 -4.93 17.49 13.28
C GLY A 223 -3.77 17.33 14.27
N TYR A 224 -3.32 16.10 14.47
CA TYR A 224 -2.32 15.73 15.48
C TYR A 224 -1.30 14.73 14.94
N GLY A 225 -0.01 14.96 15.17
CA GLY A 225 1.06 14.05 14.76
C GLY A 225 1.21 14.01 13.24
N VAL A 226 1.53 15.17 12.66
CA VAL A 226 1.60 15.36 11.21
C VAL A 226 3.06 15.40 10.78
N GLY A 227 3.47 14.45 9.95
CA GLY A 227 4.85 14.34 9.46
C GLY A 227 4.94 14.40 7.95
N GLY A 228 5.95 15.09 7.42
CA GLY A 228 6.17 15.11 5.97
C GLY A 228 6.44 13.72 5.39
N LEU A 229 7.12 12.83 6.13
CA LEU A 229 7.32 11.43 5.75
C LEU A 229 6.46 10.47 6.59
N VAL A 230 6.54 10.58 7.92
CA VAL A 230 5.85 9.67 8.86
C VAL A 230 5.08 10.46 9.90
N GLY A 231 3.78 10.19 10.06
CA GLY A 231 2.97 10.89 11.07
C GLY A 231 3.47 10.63 12.49
N PHE A 232 3.40 9.37 12.93
CA PHE A 232 3.88 8.97 14.26
C PHE A 232 4.70 7.68 14.23
N SER A 233 5.85 7.67 14.89
CA SER A 233 6.76 6.53 14.96
C SER A 233 6.92 6.01 16.38
N VAL A 234 6.74 4.70 16.61
CA VAL A 234 6.93 4.06 17.91
C VAL A 234 7.88 2.89 17.75
N ASN A 235 9.00 2.86 18.49
CA ASN A 235 9.97 1.75 18.46
C ASN A 235 10.29 1.29 17.03
N SER A 236 10.53 2.22 16.11
CA SER A 236 10.72 1.96 14.69
C SER A 236 11.94 2.71 14.18
N ILE A 237 12.43 2.36 12.99
CA ILE A 237 13.65 2.92 12.40
C ILE A 237 13.30 3.59 11.09
N ILE A 238 13.70 4.86 10.96
CA ILE A 238 13.63 5.62 9.71
C ILE A 238 15.06 6.02 9.37
N GLY A 239 15.52 5.70 8.16
CA GLY A 239 16.88 6.01 7.72
C GLY A 239 16.96 6.33 6.23
N ALA A 240 17.94 7.14 5.82
CA ALA A 240 18.18 7.49 4.41
C ALA A 240 16.89 7.89 3.66
N SER A 241 16.02 8.68 4.30
CA SER A 241 14.70 9.02 3.79
C SER A 241 14.42 10.50 4.02
N TYR A 242 13.65 11.12 3.13
CA TYR A 242 13.43 12.57 3.17
C TYR A 242 12.00 12.95 2.80
N ALA A 243 11.57 14.15 3.18
CA ALA A 243 10.32 14.71 2.74
C ALA A 243 10.50 16.17 2.30
N THR A 244 9.77 16.57 1.25
CA THR A 244 9.84 17.92 0.69
C THR A 244 8.47 18.59 0.53
N GLY A 245 7.37 17.86 0.80
CA GLY A 245 6.02 18.39 0.73
C GLY A 245 5.72 19.40 1.84
N ALA A 246 4.76 20.29 1.58
CA ALA A 246 4.26 21.20 2.61
C ALA A 246 3.53 20.39 3.70
N VAL A 247 3.79 20.72 4.97
CA VAL A 247 3.17 20.04 6.12
C VAL A 247 2.39 21.06 6.94
N SER A 248 1.10 20.82 7.13
CA SER A 248 0.22 21.65 7.96
C SER A 248 -0.50 20.81 9.00
N GLY A 249 -0.52 21.25 10.26
CA GLY A 249 -1.37 20.63 11.25
C GLY A 249 -1.52 21.42 12.54
N GLY A 250 -2.36 20.91 13.44
CA GLY A 250 -2.65 21.56 14.72
C GLY A 250 -1.56 21.34 15.76
N GLU A 251 -1.19 20.08 15.99
CA GLU A 251 -0.25 19.67 17.04
C GLU A 251 0.76 18.63 16.53
N ASN A 252 1.99 18.67 17.08
CA ASN A 252 3.08 17.74 16.74
C ASN A 252 3.32 17.64 15.23
N VAL A 253 3.71 18.78 14.64
CA VAL A 253 3.98 18.91 13.20
C VAL A 253 5.49 18.88 12.96
N GLY A 254 5.95 17.94 12.13
CA GLY A 254 7.37 17.80 11.80
C GLY A 254 7.62 17.63 10.31
N GLY A 255 8.70 18.23 9.81
CA GLY A 255 9.05 18.15 8.39
C GLY A 255 9.36 16.73 7.91
N LEU A 256 9.90 15.86 8.80
CA LEU A 256 10.12 14.44 8.51
C LEU A 256 9.16 13.55 9.31
N VAL A 257 9.14 13.71 10.63
CA VAL A 257 8.30 12.91 11.55
C VAL A 257 7.50 13.83 12.46
N GLY A 258 6.18 13.64 12.57
CA GLY A 258 5.31 14.46 13.42
C GLY A 258 5.51 14.21 14.91
N GLY A 259 5.60 12.95 15.31
CA GLY A 259 5.95 12.54 16.67
C GLY A 259 6.66 11.20 16.74
N THR A 260 7.54 11.01 17.72
CA THR A 260 8.33 9.78 17.86
C THR A 260 8.49 9.35 19.31
N ASN A 261 8.41 8.03 19.52
CA ASN A 261 8.90 7.30 20.69
C ASN A 261 9.89 6.21 20.19
N GLY A 262 10.83 6.58 19.32
CA GLY A 262 11.76 5.67 18.64
C GLY A 262 13.02 6.39 18.12
N ILE A 263 13.86 5.66 17.38
CA ILE A 263 15.14 6.18 16.85
C ILE A 263 14.94 6.70 15.42
N ILE A 264 15.40 7.92 15.16
CA ILE A 264 15.54 8.47 13.81
C ILE A 264 17.04 8.48 13.50
N ALA A 265 17.45 7.74 12.46
CA ALA A 265 18.83 7.72 11.99
C ALA A 265 18.95 8.66 10.80
N ALA A 266 19.65 9.78 10.98
CA ALA A 266 19.95 10.73 9.91
C ALA A 266 21.01 10.17 8.96
#